data_AF-A0A660Y8T6-F1
#
_entry.id   AF-A0A660Y8T6-F1
#
_cell.length_a   1.000
_cell.length_b   1.000
_cell.length_c   1.000
_cell.angle_alpha   90.00
_cell.angle_beta   90.00
_cell.angle_gamma   90.00
#
_symmetry.space_group_name_H-M   'P 1'
#
loop_
_entity.id
_entity.type
_entity.pdbx_description
1 polymer ?
#
loop_
_entity_poly.entity_id
_entity_poly.type
_entity_poly.pdbx_seq_one_letter_code
_entity_poly.pdbx_strand_id
1 'polypeptide(L)'
;MLVEGSRLGASTDIDGEFRIERVPVGSHNLRFMMIGYETLIKSNVVANPGRETRVEAELREVVLEMEAIRVRASFFEKARDAVVTTRTMDFEEIRQDPGSSEDIQRVMQALPSVVSGSDQMNEIIVRGGIPGENLFLLDTIEIPNPNHFGQQGTGGGPISMINTHFVREVNFMAGAFPAKYGDKVSSVMDIALREGCRKRMEGSFDLGMAGAGGLFEGPLAGGKGSYLLSARKSFLDLIIASWGLTAVPRYYNLQGKVVYDLNDNNKLLINAICGKDRITIEHEEEEDATGYVAEEENVRARSHQYAGGVTLRSLWSKGFSDLTISRALNYWDTFVYDASGDPYYTNKSTEVENTAKFDGVFQFSKAHELSAGVSYKQVHADHNMWAEADTLFVWDVADPDSFHLDTVKDTLKTYEDWEDNEEVHSGKMAAYAQYKWRPGSRITVNLGLRYDRFAYTGHAHVGPRVGLSYALTPNTTLNAAYG
;
A
#
# COMPACT_ATOMS: atom_id res chain seq x y z
N MET A 1 -19.16 13.88 47.38
CA MET A 1 -19.52 13.30 48.69
C MET A 1 -21.03 13.39 48.89
N LEU A 2 -21.63 12.45 49.65
CA LEU A 2 -23.08 12.34 49.86
C LEU A 2 -23.40 12.00 51.32
N VAL A 3 -24.53 12.50 51.84
CA VAL A 3 -25.12 12.05 53.12
C VAL A 3 -25.98 10.81 52.85
N GLU A 4 -25.63 9.66 53.44
CA GLU A 4 -26.34 8.41 53.17
C GLU A 4 -27.83 8.49 53.53
N GLY A 5 -28.69 7.97 52.65
CA GLY A 5 -30.15 8.00 52.83
C GLY A 5 -30.81 9.33 52.47
N SER A 6 -30.06 10.31 51.92
CA SER A 6 -30.60 11.58 51.44
C SER A 6 -30.08 11.97 50.05
N ARG A 7 -30.64 13.04 49.47
CA ARG A 7 -30.11 13.67 48.23
C ARG A 7 -29.12 14.81 48.50
N LEU A 8 -28.73 15.03 49.77
CA LEU A 8 -27.80 16.08 50.16
C LEU A 8 -26.36 15.63 49.94
N GLY A 9 -25.56 16.49 49.32
CA GLY A 9 -24.15 16.24 49.04
C GLY A 9 -23.47 17.50 48.52
N ALA A 10 -22.16 17.44 48.40
CA ALA A 10 -21.34 18.50 47.85
C ALA A 10 -20.13 17.91 47.12
N SER A 11 -19.64 18.63 46.11
CA SER A 11 -18.30 18.44 45.54
C SER A 11 -17.29 19.23 46.35
N THR A 12 -16.10 18.66 46.48
CA THR A 12 -14.94 19.33 47.07
C THR A 12 -14.31 20.27 46.02
N ASP A 13 -13.82 21.43 46.45
CA ASP A 13 -13.05 22.33 45.58
C ASP A 13 -11.57 21.91 45.43
N ILE A 14 -10.77 22.73 44.76
CA ILE A 14 -9.35 22.44 44.47
C ILE A 14 -8.48 22.47 45.72
N ASP A 15 -8.92 23.14 46.78
CA ASP A 15 -8.19 23.28 48.04
C ASP A 15 -8.59 22.20 49.07
N GLY A 16 -9.51 21.29 48.69
CA GLY A 16 -9.97 20.20 49.55
C GLY A 16 -11.15 20.57 50.45
N GLU A 17 -11.75 21.75 50.27
CA GLU A 17 -12.84 22.25 51.09
C GLU A 17 -14.21 21.88 50.51
N PHE A 18 -15.18 21.63 51.40
CA PHE A 18 -16.55 21.32 51.00
C PHE A 18 -17.56 21.84 52.03
N ARG A 19 -18.78 22.15 51.58
CA ARG A 19 -19.89 22.54 52.46
C ARG A 19 -21.20 21.89 52.04
N ILE A 20 -21.82 21.16 52.96
CA ILE A 20 -23.18 20.64 52.78
C ILE A 20 -24.14 21.50 53.60
N GLU A 21 -25.01 22.25 52.92
CA GLU A 21 -25.98 23.11 53.59
C GLU A 21 -27.27 22.37 53.93
N ARG A 22 -27.97 22.83 54.98
CA ARG A 22 -29.31 22.34 55.38
C ARG A 22 -29.36 20.85 55.73
N VAL A 23 -28.30 20.31 56.33
CA VAL A 23 -28.30 18.95 56.89
C VAL A 23 -29.27 18.89 58.09
N PRO A 24 -30.26 17.98 58.11
CA PRO A 24 -31.18 17.84 59.23
C PRO A 24 -30.45 17.58 60.55
N VAL A 25 -30.98 18.07 61.68
CA VAL A 25 -30.40 17.80 63.01
C VAL A 25 -30.48 16.31 63.31
N GLY A 26 -29.35 15.71 63.71
CA GLY A 26 -29.26 14.28 63.97
C GLY A 26 -27.89 13.68 63.63
N SER A 27 -27.78 12.36 63.78
CA SER A 27 -26.59 11.58 63.45
C SER A 27 -26.68 11.10 62.00
N HIS A 28 -25.65 11.38 61.19
CA HIS A 28 -25.60 11.04 59.77
C HIS A 28 -24.32 10.30 59.41
N ASN A 29 -24.40 9.45 58.38
CA ASN A 29 -23.21 8.86 57.76
C ASN A 29 -22.84 9.67 56.52
N LEU A 30 -21.57 10.06 56.42
CA LEU A 30 -21.04 10.78 55.26
C LEU A 30 -20.20 9.83 54.40
N ARG A 31 -20.53 9.75 53.11
CA ARG A 31 -19.81 8.94 52.12
C ARG A 31 -18.97 9.82 51.20
N PHE A 32 -17.68 9.57 51.16
CA PHE A 32 -16.69 10.25 50.34
C PHE A 32 -16.23 9.30 49.23
N MET A 33 -16.26 9.76 47.97
CA MET A 33 -15.91 8.98 46.79
C MET A 33 -15.14 9.85 45.81
N MET A 34 -14.02 9.32 45.29
CA MET A 34 -13.21 9.92 44.24
C MET A 34 -12.59 8.80 43.40
N ILE A 35 -12.47 9.00 42.08
CA ILE A 35 -11.85 8.01 41.19
C ILE A 35 -10.36 7.87 41.56
N GLY A 36 -9.88 6.62 41.70
CA GLY A 36 -8.51 6.33 42.12
C GLY A 36 -8.31 6.29 43.64
N TYR A 37 -9.38 6.41 44.43
CA TYR A 37 -9.35 6.38 45.89
C TYR A 37 -10.39 5.41 46.46
N GLU A 38 -10.11 4.85 47.64
CA GLU A 38 -11.05 4.03 48.38
C GLU A 38 -12.26 4.86 48.85
N THR A 39 -13.46 4.30 48.78
CA THR A 39 -14.66 4.95 49.32
C THR A 39 -14.61 4.96 50.84
N LEU A 40 -14.56 6.16 51.45
CA LEU A 40 -14.60 6.31 52.90
C LEU A 40 -16.03 6.62 53.36
N ILE A 41 -16.52 5.85 54.33
CA ILE A 41 -17.78 6.15 55.03
C ILE A 41 -17.45 6.56 56.46
N LYS A 42 -17.73 7.81 56.81
CA LYS A 42 -17.59 8.33 58.17
C LYS A 42 -18.94 8.32 58.85
N SER A 43 -19.12 7.36 59.76
CA SER A 43 -20.38 7.17 60.47
C SER A 43 -20.54 8.09 61.67
N ASN A 44 -21.78 8.33 62.08
CA ASN A 44 -22.16 9.06 63.30
C ASN A 44 -21.69 10.52 63.37
N VAL A 45 -21.69 11.23 62.26
CA VAL A 45 -21.45 12.68 62.24
C VAL A 45 -22.69 13.39 62.75
N VAL A 46 -22.58 14.05 63.91
CA VAL A 46 -23.71 14.73 64.54
C VAL A 46 -23.83 16.16 64.02
N ALA A 47 -24.93 16.47 63.37
CA ALA A 47 -25.32 17.82 62.97
C ALA A 47 -26.14 18.47 64.11
N ASN A 48 -25.60 19.55 64.70
CA ASN A 48 -26.24 20.28 65.80
C ASN A 48 -26.97 21.53 65.28
N PRO A 49 -28.10 21.94 65.89
CA PRO A 49 -28.80 23.15 65.48
C PRO A 49 -27.94 24.39 65.74
N GLY A 50 -27.80 25.23 64.72
CA GLY A 50 -27.10 26.53 64.82
C GLY A 50 -25.58 26.46 64.96
N ARG A 51 -24.96 25.27 64.82
CA ARG A 51 -23.49 25.09 64.89
C ARG A 51 -22.98 24.33 63.67
N GLU A 52 -21.86 24.80 63.12
CA GLU A 52 -21.15 24.09 62.05
C GLU A 52 -20.38 22.89 62.63
N THR A 53 -20.57 21.71 62.05
CA THR A 53 -19.79 20.51 62.36
C THR A 53 -18.69 20.36 61.31
N ARG A 54 -17.42 20.48 61.73
CA ARG A 54 -16.27 20.27 60.85
C ARG A 54 -15.97 18.78 60.70
N VAL A 55 -15.73 18.35 59.47
CA VAL A 55 -15.42 16.95 59.15
C VAL A 55 -14.23 16.90 58.20
N GLU A 56 -13.13 16.32 58.66
CA GLU A 56 -11.98 15.99 57.82
C GLU A 56 -12.05 14.52 57.39
N ALA A 57 -11.75 14.26 56.12
CA ALA A 57 -11.79 12.94 55.50
C ALA A 57 -10.57 12.77 54.58
N GLU A 58 -9.61 11.97 55.03
CA GLU A 58 -8.42 11.61 54.24
C GLU A 58 -8.71 10.33 53.45
N LEU A 59 -8.67 10.43 52.12
CA LEU A 59 -8.90 9.29 51.24
C LEU A 59 -7.59 8.58 50.95
N ARG A 60 -7.62 7.24 50.99
CA ARG A 60 -6.47 6.42 50.59
C ARG A 60 -6.52 6.16 49.10
N GLU A 61 -5.41 6.43 48.41
CA GLU A 61 -5.24 6.06 47.02
C GLU A 61 -5.34 4.54 46.85
N VAL A 62 -6.04 4.09 45.81
CA VAL A 62 -6.09 2.69 45.41
C VAL A 62 -5.61 2.57 43.97
N VAL A 63 -4.71 1.61 43.74
CA VAL A 63 -4.24 1.29 42.39
C VAL A 63 -5.41 0.68 41.63
N LEU A 64 -5.84 1.32 40.54
CA LEU A 64 -6.80 0.75 39.61
C LEU A 64 -6.15 -0.48 38.96
N GLU A 65 -6.55 -1.69 39.36
CA GLU A 65 -6.15 -2.93 38.68
C GLU A 65 -6.78 -2.94 37.28
N MET A 66 -6.00 -2.56 36.27
CA MET A 66 -6.31 -2.85 34.87
C MET A 66 -5.93 -4.30 34.56
N GLU A 67 -6.68 -4.97 33.67
CA GLU A 67 -6.21 -6.22 33.09
C GLU A 67 -4.82 -6.00 32.46
N ALA A 68 -3.87 -6.87 32.82
CA ALA A 68 -2.49 -6.73 32.37
C ALA A 68 -2.40 -6.64 30.84
N ILE A 69 -1.91 -5.51 30.33
CA ILE A 69 -1.53 -5.38 28.92
C ILE A 69 -0.32 -6.28 28.68
N ARG A 70 -0.59 -7.50 28.20
CA ARG A 70 0.47 -8.41 27.75
C ARG A 70 1.00 -7.93 26.41
N VAL A 71 2.04 -7.10 26.45
CA VAL A 71 2.92 -6.86 25.30
C VAL A 71 3.75 -8.12 25.09
N ARG A 72 3.24 -9.06 24.28
CA ARG A 72 4.07 -10.15 23.75
C ARG A 72 4.82 -9.61 22.53
N ALA A 73 6.14 -9.66 22.56
CA ALA A 73 6.91 -9.63 21.32
C ALA A 73 6.36 -10.72 20.40
N SER A 74 5.88 -10.34 19.22
CA SER A 74 5.46 -11.29 18.19
C SER A 74 6.64 -12.21 17.86
N PHE A 75 6.37 -13.50 17.63
CA PHE A 75 7.38 -14.40 17.06
C PHE A 75 7.92 -13.87 15.71
N PHE A 76 7.10 -13.06 15.02
CA PHE A 76 7.48 -12.22 13.90
C PHE A 76 7.92 -10.83 14.40
N GLU A 77 8.99 -10.73 15.20
CA GLU A 77 9.73 -9.48 15.21
C GLU A 77 10.29 -9.26 13.81
N LYS A 78 10.09 -8.05 13.26
CA LYS A 78 10.59 -7.62 11.95
C LYS A 78 12.11 -7.78 11.89
N ALA A 79 12.51 -8.98 11.54
CA ALA A 79 13.76 -9.29 10.92
C ALA A 79 13.77 -8.52 9.59
N ARG A 80 14.17 -7.25 9.59
CA ARG A 80 14.43 -6.52 8.34
C ARG A 80 15.49 -7.31 7.59
N ASP A 81 15.07 -8.06 6.57
CA ASP A 81 15.96 -8.86 5.74
C ASP A 81 16.75 -7.98 4.79
N ALA A 82 16.21 -6.81 4.48
CA ALA A 82 16.94 -5.72 3.89
C ALA A 82 17.65 -4.91 4.99
N VAL A 83 18.96 -4.79 4.87
CA VAL A 83 19.81 -4.07 5.83
C VAL A 83 19.89 -2.58 5.50
N VAL A 84 19.71 -2.22 4.23
CA VAL A 84 19.88 -0.86 3.70
C VAL A 84 18.58 -0.36 3.08
N THR A 85 18.35 0.95 3.17
CA THR A 85 17.27 1.73 2.50
C THR A 85 15.91 1.05 2.47
N THR A 86 15.47 0.56 3.63
CA THR A 86 14.13 -0.02 3.80
C THR A 86 13.28 0.90 4.65
N ARG A 87 12.12 1.29 4.12
CA ARG A 87 11.07 1.97 4.85
C ARG A 87 9.90 1.01 5.00
N THR A 88 9.47 0.80 6.23
CA THR A 88 8.18 0.16 6.48
C THR A 88 7.20 1.24 6.88
N MET A 89 6.02 1.23 6.26
CA MET A 89 4.90 2.08 6.66
C MET A 89 3.69 1.21 6.96
N ASP A 90 2.93 1.58 7.99
CA ASP A 90 1.63 0.98 8.25
C ASP A 90 0.49 1.77 7.58
N PHE A 91 -0.73 1.26 7.72
CA PHE A 91 -1.92 1.89 7.15
C PHE A 91 -2.16 3.31 7.67
N GLU A 92 -1.93 3.56 8.96
CA GLU A 92 -2.23 4.87 9.54
C GLU A 92 -1.21 5.92 9.11
N GLU A 93 0.07 5.55 8.97
CA GLU A 93 1.08 6.41 8.36
C GLU A 93 0.70 6.79 6.92
N ILE A 94 0.23 5.84 6.10
CA ILE A 94 -0.19 6.10 4.71
C ILE A 94 -1.43 7.01 4.67
N ARG A 95 -2.40 6.75 5.54
CA ARG A 95 -3.66 7.51 5.59
C ARG A 95 -3.48 8.94 6.09
N GLN A 96 -2.55 9.16 7.01
CA GLN A 96 -2.29 10.48 7.59
C GLN A 96 -1.35 11.33 6.73
N ASP A 97 -0.77 10.77 5.67
CA ASP A 97 0.16 11.49 4.80
C ASP A 97 -0.58 12.55 3.96
N PRO A 98 -0.27 13.84 4.14
CA PRO A 98 -0.98 14.92 3.47
C PRO A 98 -0.67 14.96 1.97
N GLY A 99 -1.71 15.02 1.14
CA GLY A 99 -1.56 15.16 -0.32
C GLY A 99 -1.33 13.85 -1.09
N SER A 100 -1.14 12.73 -0.38
CA SER A 100 -1.04 11.41 -1.01
C SER A 100 -2.38 10.86 -1.49
N SER A 101 -3.51 11.41 -1.05
CA SER A 101 -4.85 10.92 -1.43
C SER A 101 -5.07 9.42 -1.12
N GLU A 102 -4.47 8.94 -0.02
CA GLU A 102 -4.43 7.52 0.37
C GLU A 102 -3.80 6.61 -0.70
N ASP A 103 -2.78 7.09 -1.42
CA ASP A 103 -2.06 6.35 -2.44
C ASP A 103 -0.66 5.92 -1.97
N ILE A 104 -0.42 4.61 -1.94
CA ILE A 104 0.83 4.02 -1.43
C ILE A 104 2.05 4.57 -2.19
N GLN A 105 1.95 4.67 -3.52
CA GLN A 105 3.08 5.11 -4.34
C GLN A 105 3.35 6.60 -4.15
N ARG A 106 2.32 7.44 -4.06
CA ARG A 106 2.49 8.87 -3.75
C ARG A 106 3.16 9.08 -2.40
N VAL A 107 2.81 8.30 -1.37
CA VAL A 107 3.52 8.35 -0.08
C VAL A 107 5.00 8.00 -0.24
N MET A 108 5.34 7.02 -1.09
CA MET A 108 6.75 6.67 -1.35
C MET A 108 7.52 7.76 -2.09
N GLN A 109 6.86 8.63 -2.87
CA GLN A 109 7.52 9.76 -3.56
C GLN A 109 8.17 10.74 -2.58
N ALA A 110 7.73 10.79 -1.31
CA ALA A 110 8.36 11.60 -0.27
C ALA A 110 9.69 11.01 0.25
N LEU A 111 10.05 9.78 -0.12
CA LEU A 111 11.26 9.13 0.38
C LEU A 111 12.52 9.58 -0.36
N PRO A 112 13.67 9.72 0.35
CA PRO A 112 14.94 10.00 -0.30
C PRO A 112 15.30 8.83 -1.21
N SER A 113 15.65 9.11 -2.47
CA SER A 113 15.90 8.17 -3.59
C SER A 113 14.70 7.88 -4.50
N VAL A 114 13.53 8.45 -4.23
CA VAL A 114 12.34 8.33 -5.09
C VAL A 114 12.04 9.67 -5.74
N VAL A 115 11.74 9.64 -7.03
CA VAL A 115 11.33 10.81 -7.83
C VAL A 115 9.99 10.47 -8.49
N SER A 116 9.10 11.44 -8.62
CA SER A 116 7.86 11.25 -9.38
C SER A 116 8.11 11.35 -10.89
N GLY A 117 7.38 10.58 -11.69
CA GLY A 117 7.38 10.73 -13.16
C GLY A 117 6.69 12.00 -13.64
N SER A 118 5.58 12.37 -12.99
CA SER A 118 4.83 13.61 -13.23
C SER A 118 3.98 13.97 -12.00
N ASP A 119 3.30 15.11 -12.02
CA ASP A 119 2.35 15.51 -10.97
C ASP A 119 1.00 14.77 -11.08
N GLN A 120 0.65 14.32 -12.30
CA GLN A 120 -0.61 13.62 -12.59
C GLN A 120 -0.56 12.12 -12.28
N MET A 121 0.63 11.52 -12.23
CA MET A 121 0.81 10.08 -12.02
C MET A 121 1.47 9.77 -10.67
N ASN A 122 1.08 8.66 -10.04
CA ASN A 122 1.75 8.14 -8.85
C ASN A 122 2.99 7.30 -9.18
N GLU A 123 3.57 7.48 -10.36
CA GLU A 123 4.75 6.73 -10.81
C GLU A 123 5.93 6.96 -9.85
N ILE A 124 6.73 5.91 -9.60
CA ILE A 124 7.91 6.00 -8.74
C ILE A 124 9.18 5.65 -9.53
N ILE A 125 10.08 6.62 -9.66
CA ILE A 125 11.40 6.44 -10.26
C ILE A 125 12.40 6.33 -9.11
N VAL A 126 12.97 5.15 -8.91
CA VAL A 126 13.86 4.88 -7.78
C VAL A 126 15.29 4.76 -8.29
N ARG A 127 16.18 5.65 -7.82
CA ARG A 127 17.60 5.70 -8.22
C ARG A 127 17.83 5.77 -9.74
N GLY A 128 16.91 6.40 -10.46
CA GLY A 128 17.04 6.67 -11.90
C GLY A 128 16.69 5.49 -12.82
N GLY A 129 16.19 4.37 -12.29
CA GLY A 129 15.66 3.31 -13.16
C GLY A 129 14.27 3.64 -13.71
N ILE A 130 13.89 2.97 -14.79
CA ILE A 130 12.65 3.29 -15.51
C ILE A 130 11.42 2.82 -14.71
N PRO A 131 10.23 3.43 -14.92
CA PRO A 131 8.96 3.05 -14.30
C PRO A 131 8.69 1.55 -14.11
N GLY A 132 8.96 0.75 -15.15
CA GLY A 132 8.76 -0.70 -15.15
C GLY A 132 9.77 -1.52 -14.33
N GLU A 133 10.77 -0.88 -13.71
CA GLU A 133 11.83 -1.56 -12.94
C GLU A 133 11.52 -1.67 -11.44
N ASN A 134 10.31 -1.31 -11.02
CA ASN A 134 9.82 -1.51 -9.66
C ASN A 134 9.06 -2.85 -9.53
N LEU A 135 9.31 -3.58 -8.45
CA LEU A 135 8.58 -4.81 -8.13
C LEU A 135 7.44 -4.51 -7.16
N PHE A 136 6.18 -4.69 -7.57
CA PHE A 136 5.04 -4.62 -6.66
C PHE A 136 4.55 -6.02 -6.30
N LEU A 137 4.43 -6.29 -5.00
CA LEU A 137 3.95 -7.55 -4.46
C LEU A 137 2.79 -7.31 -3.52
N LEU A 138 1.72 -8.08 -3.69
CA LEU A 138 0.56 -8.10 -2.82
C LEU A 138 0.44 -9.49 -2.18
N ASP A 139 0.79 -9.62 -0.91
CA ASP A 139 0.85 -10.91 -0.20
C ASP A 139 1.58 -11.99 -1.03
N THR A 140 2.82 -11.71 -1.49
CA THR A 140 3.67 -12.57 -2.34
C THR A 140 3.30 -12.65 -3.83
N ILE A 141 2.14 -12.15 -4.24
CA ILE A 141 1.69 -12.16 -5.64
C ILE A 141 2.23 -10.92 -6.35
N GLU A 142 2.93 -11.10 -7.46
CA GLU A 142 3.40 -9.99 -8.30
C GLU A 142 2.22 -9.31 -9.01
N ILE A 143 2.21 -7.99 -8.95
CA ILE A 143 1.27 -7.15 -9.68
C ILE A 143 2.11 -6.27 -10.62
N PRO A 144 2.01 -6.45 -11.95
CA PRO A 144 2.82 -5.67 -12.87
C PRO A 144 2.51 -4.16 -12.79
N ASN A 145 1.23 -3.79 -12.77
CA ASN A 145 0.78 -2.41 -12.55
C ASN A 145 -0.38 -2.42 -11.53
N PRO A 146 -0.24 -1.76 -10.37
CA PRO A 146 -1.30 -1.68 -9.37
C PRO A 146 -2.23 -0.46 -9.54
N ASN A 147 -2.29 0.16 -10.72
CA ASN A 147 -2.99 1.43 -10.96
C ASN A 147 -3.98 1.39 -12.13
N HIS A 148 -5.04 2.17 -11.97
CA HIS A 148 -5.94 2.54 -13.05
C HIS A 148 -5.29 3.56 -13.97
N PHE A 149 -5.61 3.49 -15.26
CA PHE A 149 -5.12 4.38 -16.31
C PHE A 149 -3.58 4.42 -16.39
N GLY A 150 -2.93 3.29 -16.10
CA GLY A 150 -1.50 3.12 -16.32
C GLY A 150 -1.13 3.00 -17.81
N GLN A 151 0.17 2.94 -18.08
CA GLN A 151 0.71 2.68 -19.41
C GLN A 151 1.34 1.28 -19.44
N GLN A 152 1.41 0.67 -20.62
CA GLN A 152 2.07 -0.63 -20.77
C GLN A 152 3.54 -0.50 -20.40
N GLY A 153 4.05 -1.46 -19.61
CA GLY A 153 5.43 -1.46 -19.14
C GLY A 153 5.73 -0.48 -17.99
N THR A 154 4.73 0.23 -17.46
CA THR A 154 4.91 1.13 -16.31
C THR A 154 4.24 0.60 -15.03
N GLY A 155 4.66 1.14 -13.90
CA GLY A 155 4.14 0.79 -12.57
C GLY A 155 3.21 1.84 -11.97
N GLY A 156 2.96 2.95 -12.67
CA GLY A 156 2.17 4.08 -12.20
C GLY A 156 0.87 4.29 -12.95
N GLY A 157 0.06 5.18 -12.39
CA GLY A 157 -1.18 5.72 -12.95
C GLY A 157 -1.73 6.85 -12.07
N PRO A 158 -2.75 7.58 -12.50
CA PRO A 158 -3.33 8.65 -11.69
C PRO A 158 -4.06 8.15 -10.44
N ILE A 159 -4.59 6.92 -10.45
CA ILE A 159 -5.43 6.36 -9.38
C ILE A 159 -4.98 4.94 -9.03
N SER A 160 -4.58 4.69 -7.78
CA SER A 160 -4.28 3.35 -7.28
C SER A 160 -5.49 2.42 -7.26
N MET A 161 -5.28 1.17 -7.72
CA MET A 161 -6.24 0.07 -7.57
C MET A 161 -6.20 -0.53 -6.17
N ILE A 162 -5.10 -0.37 -5.44
CA ILE A 162 -4.95 -0.97 -4.11
C ILE A 162 -5.74 -0.13 -3.11
N ASN A 163 -6.74 -0.76 -2.48
CA ASN A 163 -7.43 -0.14 -1.37
C ASN A 163 -6.53 -0.19 -0.12
N THR A 164 -6.12 0.99 0.37
CA THR A 164 -5.24 1.11 1.54
C THR A 164 -5.84 0.48 2.80
N HIS A 165 -7.17 0.40 2.93
CA HIS A 165 -7.79 -0.31 4.05
C HIS A 165 -7.47 -1.81 4.08
N PHE A 166 -6.98 -2.42 3.00
CA PHE A 166 -6.46 -3.79 3.03
C PHE A 166 -5.04 -3.86 3.57
N VAL A 167 -4.28 -2.77 3.51
CA VAL A 167 -2.86 -2.73 3.85
C VAL A 167 -2.69 -2.92 5.35
N ARG A 168 -1.88 -3.90 5.74
CA ARG A 168 -1.35 -3.99 7.10
C ARG A 168 -0.05 -3.22 7.20
N GLU A 169 0.82 -3.42 6.21
CA GLU A 169 2.10 -2.73 6.11
C GLU A 169 2.63 -2.79 4.67
N VAL A 170 3.42 -1.79 4.31
CA VAL A 170 4.20 -1.73 3.07
C VAL A 170 5.67 -1.73 3.44
N ASN A 171 6.43 -2.68 2.92
CA ASN A 171 7.88 -2.71 3.02
C ASN A 171 8.47 -2.25 1.69
N PHE A 172 8.96 -1.02 1.66
CA PHE A 172 9.63 -0.44 0.51
C PHE A 172 11.14 -0.57 0.65
N MET A 173 11.81 -1.11 -0.37
CA MET A 173 13.25 -1.33 -0.43
C MET A 173 13.82 -0.68 -1.69
N ALA A 174 14.59 0.39 -1.53
CA ALA A 174 15.28 1.04 -2.66
C ALA A 174 16.68 0.44 -2.84
N GLY A 175 16.76 -0.63 -3.65
CA GLY A 175 17.98 -1.39 -3.96
C GLY A 175 18.46 -2.33 -2.84
N ALA A 176 19.43 -3.20 -3.18
CA ALA A 176 20.07 -4.18 -2.29
C ALA A 176 19.07 -5.03 -1.45
N PHE A 177 17.94 -5.38 -2.05
CA PHE A 177 16.87 -6.14 -1.42
C PHE A 177 17.25 -7.64 -1.29
N PRO A 178 16.64 -8.39 -0.35
CA PRO A 178 16.88 -9.81 -0.09
C PRO A 178 16.80 -10.69 -1.33
N ALA A 179 17.62 -11.74 -1.42
CA ALA A 179 17.72 -12.68 -2.57
C ALA A 179 16.38 -13.29 -3.01
N LYS A 180 15.39 -13.28 -2.11
CA LYS A 180 13.99 -13.64 -2.37
C LYS A 180 13.36 -12.83 -3.51
N TYR A 181 13.69 -11.54 -3.62
CA TYR A 181 13.18 -10.66 -4.66
C TYR A 181 14.16 -10.57 -5.83
N GLY A 182 13.66 -10.40 -7.05
CA GLY A 182 14.49 -10.29 -8.25
C GLY A 182 13.65 -9.82 -9.43
N ASP A 183 14.19 -9.95 -10.64
CA ASP A 183 13.54 -9.54 -11.89
C ASP A 183 13.19 -8.05 -12.03
N LYS A 184 13.75 -7.23 -11.15
CA LYS A 184 13.58 -5.78 -11.09
C LYS A 184 14.86 -5.19 -10.53
N VAL A 185 15.23 -4.00 -10.98
CA VAL A 185 16.54 -3.37 -10.65
C VAL A 185 16.40 -2.11 -9.79
N SER A 186 15.23 -1.46 -9.79
CA SER A 186 15.02 -0.19 -9.07
C SER A 186 14.63 -0.39 -7.61
N SER A 187 13.47 -1.00 -7.37
CA SER A 187 12.92 -1.13 -6.02
C SER A 187 12.01 -2.34 -5.84
N VAL A 188 11.73 -2.66 -4.58
CA VAL A 188 10.72 -3.64 -4.18
C VAL A 188 9.72 -2.99 -3.23
N MET A 189 8.45 -3.09 -3.57
CA MET A 189 7.30 -2.71 -2.76
C MET A 189 6.53 -3.97 -2.36
N ASP A 190 6.78 -4.45 -1.15
CA ASP A 190 6.11 -5.64 -0.60
C ASP A 190 4.96 -5.22 0.33
N ILE A 191 3.73 -5.37 -0.18
CA ILE A 191 2.49 -4.94 0.46
C ILE A 191 1.86 -6.17 1.12
N ALA A 192 1.89 -6.18 2.44
CA ALA A 192 1.23 -7.22 3.21
C ALA A 192 -0.18 -6.76 3.60
N LEU A 193 -1.18 -7.57 3.27
CA LEU A 193 -2.57 -7.26 3.57
C LEU A 193 -2.97 -7.77 4.96
N ARG A 194 -3.89 -7.07 5.62
CA ARG A 194 -4.51 -7.53 6.88
C ARG A 194 -5.53 -8.64 6.63
N GLU A 195 -5.97 -9.29 7.71
CA GLU A 195 -7.13 -10.18 7.69
C GLU A 195 -8.40 -9.37 7.99
N GLY A 196 -9.57 -9.85 7.55
CA GLY A 196 -10.86 -9.26 7.90
C GLY A 196 -11.28 -9.59 9.34
N CYS A 197 -12.31 -8.92 9.85
CA CYS A 197 -12.83 -9.18 11.19
C CYS A 197 -13.36 -10.61 11.35
N ARG A 198 -12.77 -11.38 12.27
CA ARG A 198 -13.21 -12.76 12.59
C ARG A 198 -14.37 -12.84 13.58
N LYS A 199 -14.82 -11.70 14.13
CA LYS A 199 -15.82 -11.67 15.23
C LYS A 199 -17.21 -11.26 14.76
N ARG A 200 -17.29 -10.26 13.90
CA ARG A 200 -18.54 -9.67 13.44
C ARG A 200 -18.40 -9.21 11.99
N MET A 201 -19.53 -9.03 11.33
CA MET A 201 -19.55 -8.36 10.04
C MET A 201 -19.40 -6.85 10.23
N GLU A 202 -18.56 -6.24 9.40
CA GLU A 202 -18.34 -4.81 9.37
C GLU A 202 -18.43 -4.33 7.92
N GLY A 203 -18.94 -3.12 7.74
CA GLY A 203 -19.12 -2.52 6.43
C GLY A 203 -18.81 -1.03 6.52
N SER A 204 -18.15 -0.50 5.50
CA SER A 204 -17.93 0.93 5.33
C SER A 204 -18.16 1.32 3.87
N PHE A 205 -18.54 2.57 3.67
CA PHE A 205 -18.83 3.14 2.38
C PHE A 205 -18.10 4.48 2.28
N ASP A 206 -17.50 4.73 1.12
CA ASP A 206 -16.83 5.99 0.82
C ASP A 206 -17.43 6.62 -0.44
N LEU A 207 -17.47 7.95 -0.44
CA LEU A 207 -17.91 8.76 -1.56
C LEU A 207 -16.94 9.94 -1.68
N GLY A 208 -16.24 10.03 -2.80
CA GLY A 208 -15.32 11.13 -3.09
C GLY A 208 -15.24 11.40 -4.58
N MET A 209 -14.50 12.44 -4.98
CA MET A 209 -14.40 12.83 -6.40
C MET A 209 -13.88 11.69 -7.29
N ALA A 210 -12.98 10.84 -6.78
CA ALA A 210 -12.49 9.68 -7.52
C ALA A 210 -13.60 8.63 -7.79
N GLY A 211 -14.59 8.50 -6.91
CA GLY A 211 -15.65 7.50 -7.06
C GLY A 211 -16.28 7.11 -5.74
N ALA A 212 -17.25 6.20 -5.82
CA ALA A 212 -17.96 5.62 -4.69
C ALA A 212 -17.44 4.21 -4.46
N GLY A 213 -17.21 3.87 -3.20
CA GLY A 213 -16.67 2.58 -2.80
C GLY A 213 -17.39 1.98 -1.60
N GLY A 214 -17.23 0.67 -1.45
CA GLY A 214 -17.64 -0.08 -0.29
C GLY A 214 -16.55 -1.06 0.11
N LEU A 215 -16.45 -1.31 1.42
CA LEU A 215 -15.61 -2.31 2.03
C LEU A 215 -16.45 -3.16 2.99
N PHE A 216 -16.37 -4.47 2.86
CA PHE A 216 -17.11 -5.43 3.66
C PHE A 216 -16.17 -6.49 4.19
N GLU A 217 -16.27 -6.78 5.48
CA GLU A 217 -15.47 -7.81 6.13
C GLU A 217 -16.27 -8.59 7.15
N GLY A 218 -15.85 -9.81 7.43
CA GLY A 218 -16.50 -10.64 8.42
C GLY A 218 -15.95 -12.05 8.52
N PRO A 219 -16.47 -12.84 9.49
CA PRO A 219 -16.07 -14.22 9.66
C PRO A 219 -16.59 -15.10 8.53
N LEU A 220 -15.83 -16.12 8.17
CA LEU A 220 -16.32 -17.22 7.35
C LEU A 220 -17.23 -18.13 8.16
N ALA A 221 -18.15 -18.83 7.48
CA ALA A 221 -19.03 -19.80 8.11
C ALA A 221 -18.23 -20.84 8.90
N GLY A 222 -18.65 -21.12 10.15
CA GLY A 222 -17.95 -22.03 11.05
C GLY A 222 -16.74 -21.44 11.77
N GLY A 223 -16.48 -20.13 11.66
CA GLY A 223 -15.45 -19.42 12.44
C GLY A 223 -14.00 -19.75 12.06
N LYS A 224 -13.80 -20.51 10.97
CA LYS A 224 -12.48 -20.98 10.50
C LYS A 224 -11.79 -19.99 9.56
N GLY A 225 -12.04 -18.69 9.71
CA GLY A 225 -11.42 -17.69 8.86
C GLY A 225 -12.22 -16.40 8.73
N SER A 226 -11.80 -15.57 7.78
CA SER A 226 -12.38 -14.25 7.52
C SER A 226 -12.28 -13.87 6.05
N TYR A 227 -13.17 -13.00 5.61
CA TYR A 227 -13.08 -12.34 4.32
C TYR A 227 -12.98 -10.82 4.48
N LEU A 228 -12.40 -10.18 3.47
CA LEU A 228 -12.28 -8.74 3.29
C LEU A 228 -12.48 -8.45 1.80
N LEU A 229 -13.50 -7.67 1.45
CA LEU A 229 -13.92 -7.42 0.08
C LEU A 229 -14.15 -5.92 -0.11
N SER A 230 -13.65 -5.36 -1.21
CA SER A 230 -13.93 -3.99 -1.62
C SER A 230 -14.36 -3.93 -3.08
N ALA A 231 -15.27 -3.01 -3.35
CA ALA A 231 -15.69 -2.64 -4.68
C ALA A 231 -15.76 -1.13 -4.79
N ARG A 232 -15.19 -0.56 -5.85
CA ARG A 232 -15.21 0.89 -6.11
C ARG A 232 -15.55 1.15 -7.58
N LYS A 233 -16.26 2.25 -7.83
CA LYS A 233 -16.64 2.69 -9.16
C LYS A 233 -16.56 4.21 -9.26
N SER A 234 -15.99 4.73 -10.36
CA SER A 234 -16.10 6.15 -10.71
C SER A 234 -17.55 6.53 -11.04
N PHE A 235 -18.00 7.70 -10.59
CA PHE A 235 -19.31 8.26 -10.95
C PHE A 235 -19.22 9.66 -11.56
N LEU A 236 -18.00 10.14 -11.84
CA LEU A 236 -17.76 11.47 -12.41
C LEU A 236 -18.56 11.70 -13.71
N ASP A 237 -18.78 10.63 -14.48
CA ASP A 237 -19.62 10.63 -15.68
C ASP A 237 -21.10 10.95 -15.41
N LEU A 238 -21.62 10.64 -14.22
CA LEU A 238 -23.00 10.94 -13.82
C LEU A 238 -23.20 12.38 -13.34
N ILE A 239 -22.12 13.02 -12.86
CA ILE A 239 -22.20 14.36 -12.25
C ILE A 239 -21.72 15.45 -13.20
N ILE A 240 -20.67 15.19 -13.99
CA ILE A 240 -19.90 16.24 -14.67
C ILE A 240 -20.15 16.29 -16.19
N ALA A 241 -21.07 15.47 -16.72
CA ALA A 241 -21.47 15.53 -18.13
C ALA A 241 -22.00 16.91 -18.59
N SER A 242 -22.22 17.86 -17.67
CA SER A 242 -22.71 19.22 -17.93
C SER A 242 -21.64 20.32 -17.90
N TRP A 243 -20.37 20.01 -17.63
CA TRP A 243 -19.30 21.03 -17.46
C TRP A 243 -18.26 21.09 -18.59
N GLY A 244 -18.51 20.45 -19.74
CA GLY A 244 -17.56 20.52 -20.87
C GLY A 244 -16.22 19.84 -20.60
N LEU A 245 -16.17 18.80 -19.74
CA LEU A 245 -14.93 18.07 -19.54
C LEU A 245 -14.61 17.19 -20.75
N THR A 246 -13.46 17.45 -21.36
CA THR A 246 -12.84 16.73 -22.47
C THR A 246 -12.33 15.34 -22.11
N ALA A 247 -12.00 15.10 -20.83
CA ALA A 247 -11.45 13.84 -20.33
C ALA A 247 -12.24 13.30 -19.11
N VAL A 248 -13.14 12.34 -19.34
CA VAL A 248 -13.97 11.75 -18.27
C VAL A 248 -13.49 10.33 -17.92
N PRO A 249 -12.85 10.12 -16.75
CA PRO A 249 -12.34 8.80 -16.35
C PRO A 249 -13.49 7.88 -15.92
N ARG A 250 -13.53 6.67 -16.47
CA ARG A 250 -14.45 5.60 -16.06
C ARG A 250 -13.67 4.38 -15.61
N TYR A 251 -13.78 4.01 -14.34
CA TYR A 251 -13.11 2.83 -13.81
C TYR A 251 -13.99 2.02 -12.86
N TYR A 252 -13.66 0.73 -12.77
CA TYR A 252 -14.19 -0.23 -11.81
C TYR A 252 -13.04 -0.95 -11.15
N ASN A 253 -13.12 -1.09 -9.83
CA ASN A 253 -12.11 -1.76 -9.03
C ASN A 253 -12.78 -2.79 -8.12
N LEU A 254 -12.27 -4.01 -8.07
CA LEU A 254 -12.63 -4.99 -7.05
C LEU A 254 -11.35 -5.54 -6.41
N GLN A 255 -11.34 -5.63 -5.08
CA GLN A 255 -10.26 -6.26 -4.34
C GLN A 255 -10.84 -7.22 -3.31
N GLY A 256 -10.24 -8.39 -3.15
CA GLY A 256 -10.72 -9.40 -2.24
C GLY A 256 -9.60 -10.19 -1.61
N LYS A 257 -9.77 -10.48 -0.32
CA LYS A 257 -8.91 -11.37 0.46
C LYS A 257 -9.77 -12.30 1.29
N VAL A 258 -9.48 -13.59 1.22
CA VAL A 258 -10.11 -14.62 2.04
C VAL A 258 -9.01 -15.41 2.72
N VAL A 259 -9.11 -15.56 4.04
CA VAL A 259 -8.20 -16.40 4.83
C VAL A 259 -9.00 -17.51 5.47
N TYR A 260 -8.57 -18.75 5.25
CA TYR A 260 -9.20 -19.96 5.80
C TYR A 260 -8.17 -20.78 6.57
N ASP A 261 -8.46 -21.08 7.84
CA ASP A 261 -7.60 -21.93 8.66
C ASP A 261 -7.99 -23.40 8.43
N LEU A 262 -7.11 -24.13 7.73
CA LEU A 262 -7.28 -25.57 7.49
C LEU A 262 -7.08 -26.36 8.80
N ASN A 263 -6.08 -25.95 9.58
CA ASN A 263 -5.77 -26.43 10.93
C ASN A 263 -4.82 -25.42 11.61
N ASP A 264 -4.39 -25.70 12.85
CA ASP A 264 -3.54 -24.81 13.65
C ASP A 264 -2.21 -24.44 12.98
N ASN A 265 -1.74 -25.26 12.04
CA ASN A 265 -0.46 -25.09 11.35
C ASN A 265 -0.61 -24.68 9.88
N ASN A 266 -1.82 -24.70 9.29
CA ASN A 266 -2.00 -24.48 7.86
C ASN A 266 -3.11 -23.47 7.59
N LYS A 267 -2.77 -22.44 6.82
CA LYS A 267 -3.69 -21.39 6.40
C LYS A 267 -3.70 -21.26 4.88
N LEU A 268 -4.88 -21.12 4.32
CA LEU A 268 -5.07 -20.78 2.92
C LEU A 268 -5.39 -19.30 2.82
N LEU A 269 -4.62 -18.56 2.02
CA LEU A 269 -4.85 -17.17 1.69
C LEU A 269 -5.24 -17.09 0.22
N ILE A 270 -6.38 -16.50 -0.08
CA ILE A 270 -6.85 -16.26 -1.45
C ILE A 270 -6.92 -14.75 -1.62
N ASN A 271 -6.20 -14.23 -2.59
CA ASN A 271 -6.12 -12.79 -2.86
C ASN A 271 -6.44 -12.53 -4.32
N ALA A 272 -7.18 -11.46 -4.59
CA ALA A 272 -7.43 -10.98 -5.94
C ALA A 272 -7.62 -9.47 -5.94
N ILE A 273 -7.17 -8.83 -7.02
CA ILE A 273 -7.42 -7.44 -7.34
C ILE A 273 -7.71 -7.37 -8.85
N CYS A 274 -8.70 -6.58 -9.24
CA CYS A 274 -9.00 -6.33 -10.64
C CYS A 274 -9.45 -4.90 -10.89
N GLY A 275 -9.03 -4.37 -12.03
CA GLY A 275 -9.28 -3.03 -12.50
C GLY A 275 -9.75 -3.07 -13.94
N LYS A 276 -10.70 -2.21 -14.27
CA LYS A 276 -11.15 -2.01 -15.65
C LYS A 276 -11.32 -0.54 -15.89
N ASP A 277 -10.65 -0.06 -16.94
CA ASP A 277 -10.57 1.36 -17.23
C ASP A 277 -11.11 1.66 -18.61
N ARG A 278 -11.68 2.86 -18.73
CA ARG A 278 -12.03 3.47 -19.99
C ARG A 278 -11.93 4.98 -19.85
N ILE A 279 -11.18 5.59 -20.75
CA ILE A 279 -11.13 7.04 -20.90
C ILE A 279 -11.18 7.37 -22.38
N THR A 280 -11.93 8.42 -22.70
CA THR A 280 -11.87 9.11 -23.98
C THR A 280 -11.46 10.54 -23.64
N ILE A 281 -10.43 11.02 -24.30
CA ILE A 281 -9.96 12.39 -24.26
C ILE A 281 -10.30 12.97 -25.63
N GLU A 282 -11.25 13.89 -25.64
CA GLU A 282 -11.71 14.60 -26.84
C GLU A 282 -11.15 16.01 -26.78
N HIS A 283 -10.50 16.48 -27.84
CA HIS A 283 -9.97 17.84 -27.88
C HIS A 283 -11.11 18.89 -27.87
N GLU A 284 -10.91 19.97 -27.13
CA GLU A 284 -11.66 21.22 -27.29
C GLU A 284 -10.76 22.20 -28.04
N GLU A 285 -11.21 22.68 -29.21
CA GLU A 285 -10.54 23.76 -29.96
C GLU A 285 -10.50 25.04 -29.09
N GLU A 286 -9.46 25.20 -28.28
CA GLU A 286 -9.14 26.47 -27.64
C GLU A 286 -8.17 27.25 -28.53
N GLU A 287 -8.72 28.25 -29.22
CA GLU A 287 -7.94 29.28 -29.90
C GLU A 287 -7.27 30.13 -28.81
N ASP A 288 -5.96 30.00 -28.63
CA ASP A 288 -5.25 30.82 -27.67
C ASP A 288 -5.29 32.31 -28.08
N ALA A 289 -4.92 33.22 -27.16
CA ALA A 289 -4.96 34.67 -27.43
C ALA A 289 -4.06 35.12 -28.60
N THR A 290 -3.28 34.21 -29.20
CA THR A 290 -2.39 34.43 -30.34
C THR A 290 -2.90 33.80 -31.64
N GLY A 291 -4.03 33.08 -31.62
CA GLY A 291 -4.57 32.37 -32.78
C GLY A 291 -3.82 31.07 -33.10
N TYR A 292 -2.98 30.59 -32.19
CA TYR A 292 -2.30 29.31 -32.32
C TYR A 292 -3.22 28.21 -31.78
N VAL A 293 -3.59 27.28 -32.66
CA VAL A 293 -4.26 26.04 -32.27
C VAL A 293 -3.17 25.01 -32.02
N ALA A 294 -2.96 24.62 -30.76
CA ALA A 294 -2.10 23.48 -30.48
C ALA A 294 -2.74 22.24 -31.10
N GLU A 295 -2.00 21.50 -31.93
CA GLU A 295 -2.42 20.18 -32.41
C GLU A 295 -2.44 19.23 -31.21
N GLU A 296 -3.57 19.18 -30.49
CA GLU A 296 -3.77 18.25 -29.38
C GLU A 296 -4.56 17.02 -29.83
N GLU A 297 -4.16 15.87 -29.27
CA GLU A 297 -4.49 14.56 -29.79
C GLU A 297 -5.75 13.99 -29.12
N ASN A 298 -6.59 13.31 -29.91
CA ASN A 298 -7.71 12.55 -29.36
C ASN A 298 -7.21 11.19 -28.89
N VAL A 299 -7.51 10.82 -27.64
CA VAL A 299 -7.06 9.53 -27.07
C VAL A 299 -8.26 8.70 -26.66
N ARG A 300 -8.27 7.43 -27.08
CA ARG A 300 -9.19 6.42 -26.55
C ARG A 300 -8.39 5.29 -25.94
N ALA A 301 -8.48 5.13 -24.63
CA ALA A 301 -7.80 4.07 -23.90
C ALA A 301 -8.79 3.21 -23.11
N ARG A 302 -8.59 1.89 -23.18
CA ARG A 302 -9.27 0.89 -22.36
C ARG A 302 -8.24 -0.07 -21.81
N SER A 303 -8.40 -0.46 -20.56
CA SER A 303 -7.53 -1.45 -19.94
C SER A 303 -8.35 -2.46 -19.14
N HIS A 304 -7.84 -3.68 -19.03
CA HIS A 304 -8.32 -4.66 -18.06
C HIS A 304 -7.11 -5.27 -17.37
N GLN A 305 -7.05 -5.14 -16.05
CA GLN A 305 -5.96 -5.66 -15.24
C GLN A 305 -6.52 -6.55 -14.16
N TYR A 306 -5.90 -7.69 -13.90
CA TYR A 306 -6.14 -8.42 -12.66
C TYR A 306 -4.89 -9.16 -12.21
N ALA A 307 -4.76 -9.29 -10.90
CA ALA A 307 -3.79 -10.18 -10.28
C ALA A 307 -4.50 -10.95 -9.17
N GLY A 308 -4.30 -12.26 -9.12
CA GLY A 308 -4.91 -13.08 -8.08
C GLY A 308 -4.24 -14.43 -7.92
N GLY A 309 -4.45 -15.06 -6.78
CA GLY A 309 -3.77 -16.29 -6.45
C GLY A 309 -4.15 -16.86 -5.11
N VAL A 310 -3.60 -18.03 -4.86
CA VAL A 310 -3.80 -18.81 -3.64
C VAL A 310 -2.43 -19.12 -3.05
N THR A 311 -2.28 -18.82 -1.76
CA THR A 311 -1.09 -19.12 -0.97
C THR A 311 -1.45 -20.08 0.14
N LEU A 312 -0.82 -21.24 0.17
CA LEU A 312 -0.85 -22.15 1.32
C LEU A 312 0.33 -21.83 2.22
N ARG A 313 0.05 -21.29 3.41
CA ARG A 313 1.03 -21.08 4.47
C ARG A 313 1.03 -22.27 5.43
N SER A 314 2.17 -22.91 5.58
CA SER A 314 2.39 -24.03 6.50
C SER A 314 3.41 -23.66 7.56
N LEU A 315 3.03 -23.77 8.83
CA LEU A 315 3.88 -23.54 9.99
C LEU A 315 4.49 -24.87 10.45
N TRP A 316 5.76 -24.83 10.83
CA TRP A 316 6.47 -25.93 11.45
C TRP A 316 7.24 -25.44 12.68
N SER A 317 7.78 -26.36 13.48
CA SER A 317 8.35 -26.06 14.82
C SER A 317 9.40 -24.95 14.85
N LYS A 318 10.13 -24.75 13.74
CA LYS A 318 11.22 -23.78 13.62
C LYS A 318 11.08 -22.85 12.40
N GLY A 319 9.87 -22.60 11.89
CA GLY A 319 9.68 -21.72 10.74
C GLY A 319 8.38 -21.94 9.97
N PHE A 320 8.36 -21.56 8.69
CA PHE A 320 7.18 -21.67 7.83
C PHE A 320 7.54 -21.77 6.35
N SER A 321 6.61 -22.25 5.53
CA SER A 321 6.63 -22.10 4.07
C SER A 321 5.37 -21.45 3.54
N ASP A 322 5.53 -20.79 2.41
CA ASP A 322 4.45 -20.36 1.53
C ASP A 322 4.57 -21.09 0.19
N LEU A 323 3.50 -21.75 -0.23
CA LEU A 323 3.31 -22.24 -1.59
C LEU A 323 2.25 -21.37 -2.27
N THR A 324 2.66 -20.60 -3.27
CA THR A 324 1.81 -19.64 -3.98
C THR A 324 1.63 -20.07 -5.43
N ILE A 325 0.37 -20.14 -5.86
CA ILE A 325 -0.01 -20.22 -7.28
C ILE A 325 -0.80 -18.96 -7.61
N SER A 326 -0.36 -18.20 -8.61
CA SER A 326 -0.98 -16.94 -8.99
C SER A 326 -1.03 -16.72 -10.49
N ARG A 327 -1.89 -15.80 -10.89
CA ARG A 327 -2.02 -15.31 -12.25
C ARG A 327 -2.16 -13.80 -12.25
N ALA A 328 -1.43 -13.14 -13.14
CA ALA A 328 -1.62 -11.74 -13.48
C ALA A 328 -1.95 -11.62 -14.98
N LEU A 329 -2.83 -10.68 -15.32
CA LEU A 329 -3.16 -10.34 -16.69
C LEU A 329 -3.25 -8.82 -16.82
N ASN A 330 -2.64 -8.28 -17.87
CA ASN A 330 -2.84 -6.92 -18.32
C ASN A 330 -3.32 -6.95 -19.77
N TYR A 331 -4.33 -6.15 -20.07
CA TYR A 331 -4.83 -5.93 -21.41
C TYR A 331 -4.89 -4.44 -21.66
N TRP A 332 -4.36 -4.04 -22.81
CA TRP A 332 -4.28 -2.65 -23.26
C TRP A 332 -4.97 -2.52 -24.61
N ASP A 333 -5.85 -1.54 -24.76
CA ASP A 333 -6.56 -1.20 -26.01
C ASP A 333 -6.57 0.33 -26.13
N THR A 334 -5.54 0.86 -26.76
CA THR A 334 -5.28 2.30 -26.89
C THR A 334 -5.21 2.70 -28.35
N PHE A 335 -5.88 3.81 -28.67
CA PHE A 335 -5.79 4.50 -29.95
C PHE A 335 -5.53 5.97 -29.68
N VAL A 336 -4.59 6.53 -30.42
CA VAL A 336 -4.34 7.97 -30.45
C VAL A 336 -4.56 8.43 -31.89
N TYR A 337 -5.34 9.50 -32.04
CA TYR A 337 -5.75 10.05 -33.30
C TYR A 337 -5.19 11.46 -33.47
N ASP A 338 -4.83 11.78 -34.71
CA ASP A 338 -4.46 13.13 -35.11
C ASP A 338 -5.70 14.06 -35.18
N ALA A 339 -5.48 15.31 -35.58
CA ALA A 339 -6.54 16.29 -35.79
C ALA A 339 -7.48 15.92 -36.96
N SER A 340 -7.02 15.11 -37.92
CA SER A 340 -7.81 14.61 -39.05
C SER A 340 -8.77 13.49 -38.64
N GLY A 341 -8.53 12.87 -37.47
CA GLY A 341 -9.28 11.73 -36.95
C GLY A 341 -8.71 10.37 -37.39
N ASP A 342 -7.54 10.35 -38.02
CA ASP A 342 -6.82 9.14 -38.39
C ASP A 342 -5.94 8.68 -37.22
N PRO A 343 -5.92 7.38 -36.89
CA PRO A 343 -5.05 6.89 -35.83
C PRO A 343 -3.60 6.95 -36.30
N TYR A 344 -2.72 7.54 -35.50
CA TYR A 344 -1.27 7.50 -35.72
C TYR A 344 -0.57 6.58 -34.70
N TYR A 345 -1.26 6.15 -33.64
CA TYR A 345 -0.77 5.11 -32.73
C TYR A 345 -1.89 4.17 -32.29
N THR A 346 -1.61 2.87 -32.31
CA THR A 346 -2.51 1.83 -31.79
C THR A 346 -1.75 0.82 -30.95
N ASN A 347 -2.39 0.33 -29.89
CA ASN A 347 -1.86 -0.74 -29.04
C ASN A 347 -3.00 -1.63 -28.57
N LYS A 348 -2.96 -2.90 -28.96
CA LYS A 348 -3.86 -3.97 -28.55
C LYS A 348 -3.07 -5.15 -27.99
N SER A 349 -2.46 -4.93 -26.83
CA SER A 349 -1.57 -5.90 -26.21
C SER A 349 -2.22 -6.66 -25.06
N THR A 350 -1.90 -7.95 -24.95
CA THR A 350 -2.27 -8.78 -23.80
C THR A 350 -1.02 -9.41 -23.19
N GLU A 351 -0.87 -9.30 -21.88
CA GLU A 351 0.21 -9.93 -21.14
C GLU A 351 -0.37 -10.78 -20.02
N VAL A 352 0.07 -12.03 -19.93
CA VAL A 352 -0.39 -13.00 -18.95
C VAL A 352 0.80 -13.68 -18.31
N GLU A 353 0.83 -13.66 -16.99
CA GLU A 353 1.83 -14.36 -16.20
C GLU A 353 1.15 -15.36 -15.27
N ASN A 354 1.54 -16.64 -15.35
CA ASN A 354 1.13 -17.66 -14.38
C ASN A 354 2.36 -18.05 -13.56
N THR A 355 2.29 -17.88 -12.25
CA THR A 355 3.43 -18.10 -11.36
C THR A 355 3.13 -19.21 -10.37
N ALA A 356 4.09 -20.13 -10.23
CA ALA A 356 4.16 -21.08 -9.13
C ALA A 356 5.42 -20.81 -8.32
N LYS A 357 5.28 -20.63 -7.01
CA LYS A 357 6.39 -20.24 -6.12
C LYS A 357 6.32 -20.99 -4.81
N PHE A 358 7.48 -21.43 -4.34
CA PHE A 358 7.67 -21.97 -3.00
C PHE A 358 8.74 -21.16 -2.28
N ASP A 359 8.41 -20.62 -1.11
CA ASP A 359 9.31 -19.92 -0.21
C ASP A 359 9.31 -20.65 1.14
N GLY A 360 10.49 -21.00 1.67
CA GLY A 360 10.65 -21.62 2.99
C GLY A 360 11.60 -20.82 3.86
N VAL A 361 11.23 -20.64 5.13
CA VAL A 361 12.06 -19.99 6.16
C VAL A 361 12.27 -20.95 7.32
N PHE A 362 13.52 -21.13 7.71
CA PHE A 362 13.92 -22.02 8.80
C PHE A 362 14.88 -21.31 9.76
N GLN A 363 14.47 -21.21 11.03
CA GLN A 363 15.22 -20.58 12.09
C GLN A 363 15.86 -21.66 12.98
N PHE A 364 17.14 -21.98 12.74
CA PHE A 364 17.89 -22.94 13.56
C PHE A 364 17.99 -22.50 15.02
N SER A 365 18.20 -21.19 15.23
CA SER A 365 18.31 -20.51 16.52
C SER A 365 18.00 -19.01 16.36
N LYS A 366 17.92 -18.25 17.45
CA LYS A 366 17.74 -16.78 17.39
C LYS A 366 18.82 -16.07 16.56
N ALA A 367 20.03 -16.65 16.49
CA ALA A 367 21.15 -16.09 15.76
C ALA A 367 21.22 -16.53 14.29
N HIS A 368 20.50 -17.58 13.88
CA HIS A 368 20.70 -18.25 12.60
C HIS A 368 19.36 -18.58 11.92
N GLU A 369 19.17 -18.03 10.73
CA GLU A 369 17.97 -18.18 9.92
C GLU A 369 18.38 -18.42 8.47
N LEU A 370 17.71 -19.37 7.82
CA LEU A 370 17.90 -19.72 6.42
C LEU A 370 16.57 -19.63 5.70
N SER A 371 16.56 -18.88 4.61
CA SER A 371 15.43 -18.75 3.70
C SER A 371 15.84 -19.29 2.35
N ALA A 372 15.01 -20.10 1.73
CA ALA A 372 15.26 -20.62 0.39
C ALA A 372 13.95 -20.75 -0.37
N GLY A 373 14.00 -20.59 -1.68
CA GLY A 373 12.81 -20.69 -2.50
C GLY A 373 13.10 -20.91 -3.96
N VAL A 374 12.06 -21.35 -4.67
CA VAL A 374 12.06 -21.60 -6.10
C VAL A 374 10.79 -21.02 -6.71
N SER A 375 10.88 -20.51 -7.93
CA SER A 375 9.73 -20.03 -8.68
C SER A 375 9.83 -20.37 -10.15
N TYR A 376 8.68 -20.66 -10.75
CA TYR A 376 8.50 -20.77 -12.18
C TYR A 376 7.36 -19.85 -12.60
N LYS A 377 7.61 -19.02 -13.62
CA LYS A 377 6.65 -18.11 -14.23
C LYS A 377 6.51 -18.47 -15.70
N GLN A 378 5.31 -18.83 -16.12
CA GLN A 378 4.96 -18.95 -17.53
C GLN A 378 4.44 -17.59 -18.00
N VAL A 379 5.09 -17.06 -19.03
CA VAL A 379 4.77 -15.76 -19.63
C VAL A 379 4.15 -16.01 -21.00
N HIS A 380 3.00 -15.39 -21.24
CA HIS A 380 2.38 -15.30 -22.54
C HIS A 380 2.10 -13.82 -22.82
N ALA A 381 2.68 -13.29 -23.89
CA ALA A 381 2.43 -11.94 -24.35
C ALA A 381 1.99 -12.00 -25.82
N ASP A 382 0.98 -11.21 -26.15
CA ASP A 382 0.48 -10.99 -27.50
C ASP A 382 0.51 -9.48 -27.71
N HIS A 383 1.51 -9.01 -28.43
CA HIS A 383 1.77 -7.60 -28.69
C HIS A 383 1.29 -7.27 -30.09
N ASN A 384 0.43 -6.25 -30.19
CA ASN A 384 -0.06 -5.72 -31.45
C ASN A 384 -0.07 -4.21 -31.34
N MET A 385 1.05 -3.60 -31.72
CA MET A 385 1.30 -2.18 -31.66
C MET A 385 1.68 -1.67 -33.04
N TRP A 386 1.19 -0.50 -33.37
CA TRP A 386 1.56 0.22 -34.58
C TRP A 386 1.66 1.71 -34.26
N ALA A 387 2.69 2.36 -34.77
CA ALA A 387 2.84 3.81 -34.74
C ALA A 387 3.26 4.32 -36.12
N GLU A 388 2.66 5.42 -36.55
CA GLU A 388 3.00 6.12 -37.78
C GLU A 388 4.44 6.64 -37.74
N ALA A 389 5.07 6.65 -38.91
CA ALA A 389 6.37 7.26 -39.13
C ALA A 389 6.41 8.74 -38.71
N ASP A 390 7.21 9.05 -37.69
CA ASP A 390 7.52 10.43 -37.35
C ASP A 390 8.59 11.02 -38.31
N THR A 391 8.59 12.33 -38.51
CA THR A 391 9.53 13.03 -39.38
C THR A 391 10.10 14.27 -38.68
N LEU A 392 11.42 14.33 -38.54
CA LEU A 392 12.10 15.50 -37.98
C LEU A 392 12.28 16.58 -39.04
N PHE A 393 11.57 17.69 -38.86
CA PHE A 393 11.64 18.86 -39.74
C PHE A 393 12.62 19.92 -39.25
N VAL A 394 13.30 20.58 -40.18
CA VAL A 394 14.06 21.81 -39.95
C VAL A 394 13.21 22.97 -40.43
N TRP A 395 13.04 23.98 -39.59
CA TRP A 395 12.23 25.16 -39.90
C TRP A 395 13.11 26.38 -40.19
N ASP A 396 12.67 27.25 -41.10
CA ASP A 396 13.29 28.58 -41.28
C ASP A 396 12.70 29.56 -40.27
N VAL A 397 13.54 30.25 -39.50
CA VAL A 397 13.11 31.32 -38.60
C VAL A 397 13.27 32.62 -39.38
N ALA A 398 12.23 32.98 -40.13
CA ALA A 398 12.27 34.11 -41.06
C ALA A 398 12.45 35.47 -40.36
N ASP A 399 12.07 35.59 -39.08
CA ASP A 399 12.29 36.76 -38.23
C ASP A 399 12.40 36.35 -36.75
N PRO A 400 13.53 36.62 -36.05
CA PRO A 400 13.70 36.30 -34.63
C PRO A 400 12.66 36.95 -33.70
N ASP A 401 12.03 38.04 -34.13
CA ASP A 401 11.04 38.80 -33.36
C ASP A 401 9.58 38.40 -33.70
N SER A 402 9.38 37.56 -34.73
CA SER A 402 8.08 36.98 -35.08
C SER A 402 7.96 35.56 -34.53
N PHE A 403 6.88 35.24 -33.84
CA PHE A 403 6.64 33.92 -33.23
C PHE A 403 6.08 32.85 -34.20
N HIS A 404 5.97 33.15 -35.51
CA HIS A 404 5.39 32.22 -36.49
C HIS A 404 6.48 31.39 -37.20
N LEU A 405 6.46 30.07 -36.96
CA LEU A 405 7.34 29.06 -37.59
C LEU A 405 6.85 28.73 -39.01
N ASP A 406 7.06 29.64 -39.97
CA ASP A 406 6.23 29.61 -41.18
C ASP A 406 6.79 28.91 -42.41
N THR A 407 7.91 28.16 -42.37
CA THR A 407 8.19 27.22 -43.47
C THR A 407 9.18 26.11 -43.11
N VAL A 408 8.79 24.85 -43.38
CA VAL A 408 9.70 23.70 -43.38
C VAL A 408 10.77 23.93 -44.45
N LYS A 409 12.02 24.00 -44.01
CA LYS A 409 13.20 24.25 -44.84
C LYS A 409 13.79 22.97 -45.41
N ASP A 410 13.85 21.93 -44.58
CA ASP A 410 14.42 20.64 -44.95
C ASP A 410 13.91 19.55 -43.99
N THR A 411 14.04 18.29 -44.38
CA THR A 411 13.75 17.13 -43.52
C THR A 411 15.06 16.55 -43.02
N LEU A 412 15.26 16.57 -41.70
CA LEU A 412 16.48 16.07 -41.09
C LEU A 412 16.52 14.54 -41.10
N LYS A 413 15.36 13.89 -40.89
CA LYS A 413 15.21 12.45 -40.90
C LYS A 413 13.74 12.03 -41.01
N THR A 414 13.48 11.04 -41.84
CA THR A 414 12.19 10.34 -41.92
C THR A 414 12.35 8.98 -41.26
N TYR A 415 11.44 8.63 -40.36
CA TYR A 415 11.36 7.28 -39.79
C TYR A 415 10.43 6.41 -40.64
N GLU A 416 10.52 5.10 -40.49
CA GLU A 416 9.53 4.17 -41.02
C GLU A 416 8.47 3.92 -39.95
N ASP A 417 7.28 3.50 -40.37
CA ASP A 417 6.23 3.05 -39.44
C ASP A 417 6.80 1.97 -38.51
N TRP A 418 6.46 2.07 -37.23
CA TRP A 418 6.86 1.09 -36.25
C TRP A 418 5.72 0.10 -36.02
N GLU A 419 5.98 -1.17 -36.33
CA GLU A 419 5.07 -2.28 -36.07
C GLU A 419 5.70 -3.28 -35.11
N ASP A 420 4.96 -3.66 -34.07
CA ASP A 420 5.27 -4.78 -33.20
C ASP A 420 4.05 -5.72 -33.16
N ASN A 421 4.19 -6.85 -33.84
CA ASN A 421 3.17 -7.90 -33.91
C ASN A 421 3.81 -9.23 -33.53
N GLU A 422 4.02 -9.43 -32.24
CA GLU A 422 4.74 -10.57 -31.68
C GLU A 422 3.89 -11.33 -30.67
N GLU A 423 3.80 -12.65 -30.86
CA GLU A 423 3.25 -13.56 -29.86
C GLU A 423 4.39 -14.32 -29.17
N VAL A 424 4.59 -14.03 -27.89
CA VAL A 424 5.63 -14.62 -27.06
C VAL A 424 5.05 -15.65 -26.11
N HIS A 425 5.59 -16.88 -26.16
CA HIS A 425 5.35 -17.91 -25.16
C HIS A 425 6.68 -18.31 -24.53
N SER A 426 6.83 -18.08 -23.22
CA SER A 426 8.10 -18.34 -22.55
C SER A 426 7.96 -18.75 -21.09
N GLY A 427 9.09 -19.15 -20.51
CA GLY A 427 9.22 -19.55 -19.12
C GLY A 427 10.39 -18.84 -18.45
N LYS A 428 10.17 -18.39 -17.23
CA LYS A 428 11.19 -17.85 -16.35
C LYS A 428 11.28 -18.70 -15.10
N MET A 429 12.50 -19.06 -14.73
CA MET A 429 12.78 -19.82 -13.51
C MET A 429 13.71 -19.03 -12.61
N ALA A 430 13.49 -19.15 -11.30
CA ALA A 430 14.42 -18.61 -10.32
C ALA A 430 14.55 -19.54 -9.12
N ALA A 431 15.72 -19.49 -8.49
CA ALA A 431 16.00 -20.13 -7.21
C ALA A 431 16.85 -19.20 -6.36
N TYR A 432 16.62 -19.19 -5.05
CA TYR A 432 17.46 -18.43 -4.14
C TYR A 432 17.71 -19.16 -2.83
N ALA A 433 18.80 -18.80 -2.18
CA ALA A 433 19.09 -19.12 -0.80
C ALA A 433 19.62 -17.86 -0.10
N GLN A 434 19.19 -17.64 1.13
CA GLN A 434 19.60 -16.53 1.96
C GLN A 434 19.84 -16.99 3.38
N TYR A 435 21.01 -16.69 3.90
CA TYR A 435 21.41 -16.97 5.26
C TYR A 435 21.55 -15.68 6.04
N LYS A 436 20.86 -15.60 7.17
CA LYS A 436 20.88 -14.49 8.11
C LYS A 436 21.54 -14.92 9.39
N TRP A 437 22.57 -14.19 9.77
CA TRP A 437 23.40 -14.44 10.95
C TRP A 437 23.45 -13.20 11.84
N ARG A 438 23.13 -13.39 13.13
CA ARG A 438 23.17 -12.34 14.15
C ARG A 438 24.16 -12.73 15.25
N PRO A 439 25.48 -12.51 15.06
CA PRO A 439 26.46 -12.75 16.11
C PRO A 439 26.33 -11.69 17.20
N GLY A 440 25.70 -12.07 18.31
CA GLY A 440 25.39 -11.14 19.41
C GLY A 440 24.20 -10.23 19.09
N SER A 441 24.10 -9.10 19.81
CA SER A 441 22.98 -8.16 19.68
C SER A 441 23.24 -6.97 18.76
N ARG A 442 24.50 -6.76 18.34
CA ARG A 442 24.90 -5.55 17.60
C ARG A 442 25.15 -5.76 16.12
N ILE A 443 25.28 -6.99 15.65
CA ILE A 443 25.65 -7.29 14.26
C ILE A 443 24.54 -8.13 13.62
N THR A 444 24.16 -7.77 12.40
CA THR A 444 23.36 -8.61 11.50
C THR A 444 24.08 -8.73 10.16
N VAL A 445 24.28 -9.96 9.71
CA VAL A 445 24.88 -10.28 8.40
C VAL A 445 23.86 -11.07 7.60
N ASN A 446 23.60 -10.64 6.36
CA ASN A 446 22.76 -11.34 5.40
C ASN A 446 23.64 -11.75 4.20
N LEU A 447 23.67 -13.03 3.90
CA LEU A 447 24.37 -13.59 2.75
C LEU A 447 23.33 -14.26 1.85
N GLY A 448 23.20 -13.81 0.62
CA GLY A 448 22.22 -14.29 -0.34
C GLY A 448 22.86 -14.71 -1.65
N LEU A 449 22.23 -15.67 -2.31
CA LEU A 449 22.54 -16.05 -3.68
C LEU A 449 21.22 -16.28 -4.41
N ARG A 450 21.08 -15.68 -5.58
CA ARG A 450 19.93 -15.87 -6.47
C ARG A 450 20.40 -16.32 -7.84
N TYR A 451 19.68 -17.26 -8.43
CA TYR A 451 19.80 -17.65 -9.83
C TYR A 451 18.49 -17.33 -10.55
N ASP A 452 18.57 -16.67 -11.70
CA ASP A 452 17.45 -16.39 -12.59
C ASP A 452 17.80 -16.87 -14.00
N ARG A 453 16.82 -17.45 -14.71
CA ARG A 453 16.95 -17.77 -16.14
C ARG A 453 15.65 -17.46 -16.85
N PHE A 454 15.75 -16.75 -17.96
CA PHE A 454 14.63 -16.44 -18.83
C PHE A 454 14.80 -17.14 -20.18
N ALA A 455 13.85 -17.99 -20.54
CA ALA A 455 13.96 -18.81 -21.75
C ALA A 455 13.88 -17.97 -23.03
N TYR A 456 13.11 -16.88 -23.04
CA TYR A 456 12.94 -16.01 -24.22
C TYR A 456 14.25 -15.34 -24.63
N THR A 457 14.98 -14.75 -23.68
CA THR A 457 16.27 -14.10 -23.97
C THR A 457 17.45 -15.07 -23.97
N GLY A 458 17.26 -16.31 -23.50
CA GLY A 458 18.33 -17.30 -23.34
C GLY A 458 19.33 -16.98 -22.22
N HIS A 459 19.18 -15.85 -21.51
CA HIS A 459 20.10 -15.43 -20.47
C HIS A 459 19.83 -16.07 -19.12
N ALA A 460 20.92 -16.37 -18.41
CA ALA A 460 20.90 -16.79 -17.02
C ALA A 460 21.86 -15.90 -16.21
N HIS A 461 21.47 -15.57 -14.99
CA HIS A 461 22.21 -14.66 -14.11
C HIS A 461 22.31 -15.23 -12.71
N VAL A 462 23.44 -15.00 -12.05
CA VAL A 462 23.68 -15.32 -10.64
C VAL A 462 23.95 -14.02 -9.90
N GLY A 463 23.07 -13.66 -8.97
CA GLY A 463 23.17 -12.46 -8.14
C GLY A 463 23.57 -12.79 -6.70
N PRO A 464 24.85 -12.64 -6.32
CA PRO A 464 25.26 -12.69 -4.93
C PRO A 464 24.82 -11.42 -4.20
N ARG A 465 24.33 -11.56 -2.97
CA ARG A 465 23.88 -10.45 -2.12
C ARG A 465 24.54 -10.50 -0.76
N VAL A 466 25.00 -9.36 -0.28
CA VAL A 466 25.63 -9.23 1.03
C VAL A 466 25.05 -8.00 1.71
N GLY A 467 24.57 -8.16 2.95
CA GLY A 467 24.13 -7.07 3.81
C GLY A 467 24.80 -7.15 5.17
N LEU A 468 25.27 -6.02 5.70
CA LEU A 468 25.89 -5.90 7.02
C LEU A 468 25.27 -4.72 7.76
N SER A 469 24.72 -4.99 8.94
CA SER A 469 24.21 -3.98 9.87
C SER A 469 25.02 -4.06 11.16
N TYR A 470 25.50 -2.91 11.62
CA TYR A 470 26.22 -2.76 12.87
C TYR A 470 25.62 -1.65 13.73
N ALA A 471 25.07 -2.01 14.88
CA ALA A 471 24.58 -1.07 15.89
C ALA A 471 25.78 -0.48 16.65
N LEU A 472 26.23 0.70 16.20
CA LEU A 472 27.30 1.48 16.83
C LEU A 472 26.86 1.95 18.23
N THR A 473 25.61 2.40 18.33
CA THR A 473 24.92 2.78 19.59
C THR A 473 23.49 2.20 19.57
N PRO A 474 22.73 2.27 20.67
CA PRO A 474 21.31 1.86 20.67
C PRO A 474 20.45 2.59 19.62
N ASN A 475 20.85 3.80 19.22
CA ASN A 475 20.08 4.67 18.30
C ASN A 475 20.80 4.92 16.96
N THR A 476 21.96 4.30 16.73
CA THR A 476 22.78 4.54 15.53
C THR A 476 23.26 3.22 14.96
N THR A 477 22.79 2.92 13.75
CA THR A 477 23.17 1.74 12.97
C THR A 477 23.91 2.15 11.71
N LEU A 478 25.04 1.50 11.45
CA LEU A 478 25.77 1.57 10.19
C LEU A 478 25.34 0.39 9.33
N ASN A 479 24.93 0.66 8.10
CA ASN A 479 24.46 -0.35 7.17
C ASN A 479 25.29 -0.31 5.89
N ALA A 480 25.68 -1.47 5.40
CA ALA A 480 26.33 -1.65 4.11
C ALA A 480 25.66 -2.81 3.37
N ALA A 481 25.47 -2.69 2.06
CA ALA A 481 24.92 -3.77 1.27
C ALA A 481 25.46 -3.75 -0.17
N TYR A 482 25.44 -4.91 -0.80
CA TYR A 482 25.83 -5.17 -2.18
C TYR A 482 24.90 -6.21 -2.79
N GLY A 483 24.53 -6.02 -4.05
CA GLY A 483 23.86 -7.03 -4.89
C GLY A 483 22.53 -6.59 -5.47
#